data_AF-A0A8S4FTF2-F1
#
_entry.id   AF-A0A8S4FTF2-F1
#
_cell.length_a   1.000
_cell.length_b   1.000
_cell.length_c   1.000
_cell.angle_alpha   90.00
_cell.angle_beta   90.00
_cell.angle_gamma   90.00
#
_symmetry.space_group_name_H-M   'P 1'
#
loop_
_entity.id
_entity.type
_entity.pdbx_description
1 polymer ?
#
loop_
_entity_poly.entity_id
_entity_poly.type
_entity_poly.pdbx_seq_one_letter_code
_entity_poly.pdbx_strand_id
1 'polypeptide(L)'
;MEAEKKDVSEVTVDDILKMMGPFGRFNVLIFFLILLPVGMAGMYSSVYNFEAIDIDYRCAVPECQEDPSTLNFTIPQGLDGTFAKCTRYASVNTTNGTFCGPQHFDLTSPVECDSYVYMEEHSIVNEVHTKFE
;
A
#
# COMPACT_ATOMS: atom_id res chain seq x y z
N MET A 1 -61.24 42.96 27.64
CA MET A 1 -60.01 42.32 28.12
C MET A 1 -59.85 41.08 27.28
N GLU A 2 -58.94 41.10 26.30
CA GLU A 2 -58.57 39.98 25.42
C GLU A 2 -57.84 40.63 24.22
N ALA A 3 -56.71 40.17 23.72
CA ALA A 3 -55.58 39.47 24.30
C ALA A 3 -54.41 40.00 23.45
N GLU A 4 -53.32 40.45 24.07
CA GLU A 4 -52.15 40.91 23.33
C GLU A 4 -51.57 39.69 22.60
N LYS A 5 -51.80 39.60 21.28
CA LYS A 5 -51.24 38.53 20.45
C LYS A 5 -49.78 38.89 20.19
N LYS A 6 -48.91 38.47 21.11
CA LYS A 6 -47.46 38.51 20.96
C LYS A 6 -47.09 37.58 19.81
N ASP A 7 -46.89 38.16 18.63
CA ASP A 7 -46.41 37.45 17.45
C ASP A 7 -44.97 37.00 17.75
N VAL A 8 -44.84 35.73 18.15
CA VAL A 8 -43.54 35.06 18.20
C VAL A 8 -43.18 34.85 16.73
N SER A 9 -42.51 35.83 16.15
CA SER A 9 -41.93 35.73 14.82
C SER A 9 -41.08 34.47 14.79
N GLU A 10 -41.57 33.46 14.07
CA GLU A 10 -40.87 32.23 13.82
C GLU A 10 -39.55 32.62 13.14
N VAL A 11 -38.45 32.58 13.90
CA VAL A 11 -37.14 32.99 13.38
C VAL A 11 -36.74 31.93 12.36
N THR A 12 -37.01 32.23 11.09
CA THR A 12 -36.66 31.34 9.99
C THR A 12 -35.15 31.30 9.80
N VAL A 13 -34.64 30.16 9.34
CA VAL A 13 -33.19 29.97 9.13
C VAL A 13 -32.63 31.04 8.17
N ASP A 14 -33.44 31.50 7.21
CA ASP A 14 -33.11 32.57 6.28
C ASP A 14 -32.91 33.95 6.95
N ASP A 15 -33.65 34.24 8.03
CA ASP A 15 -33.45 35.48 8.81
C ASP A 15 -32.17 35.43 9.65
N ILE A 16 -31.82 34.26 10.17
CA ILE A 16 -30.54 34.03 10.87
C ILE A 16 -29.37 34.19 9.88
N LEU A 17 -29.50 33.65 8.67
CA LEU A 17 -28.50 33.78 7.61
C LEU A 17 -28.33 35.23 7.14
N LYS A 18 -29.41 36.01 7.06
CA LYS A 18 -29.33 37.47 6.82
C LYS A 18 -28.66 38.21 7.97
N MET A 19 -28.93 37.84 9.21
CA MET A 19 -28.35 38.47 10.41
C MET A 19 -26.83 38.20 10.54
N MET A 20 -26.37 37.01 10.13
CA MET A 20 -24.94 36.66 10.15
C MET A 20 -24.11 37.33 9.04
N GLY A 21 -24.76 37.96 8.06
CA GLY A 21 -24.12 38.71 6.97
C GLY A 21 -23.38 37.83 5.95
N PRO A 22 -23.13 38.33 4.73
CA PRO A 22 -22.42 37.59 3.70
C PRO A 22 -21.01 37.25 4.20
N PHE A 23 -20.69 35.94 4.28
CA PHE A 23 -19.40 35.33 4.65
C PHE A 23 -18.27 36.36 4.88
N GLY A 24 -18.19 36.88 6.10
CA GLY A 24 -17.10 37.77 6.48
C GLY A 24 -15.74 37.10 6.33
N ARG A 25 -14.68 37.90 6.14
CA ARG A 25 -13.28 37.44 5.99
C ARG A 25 -12.85 36.45 7.09
N PHE A 26 -13.40 36.62 8.29
CA PHE A 26 -13.17 35.74 9.43
C PHE A 26 -13.76 34.34 9.25
N ASN A 27 -15.00 34.23 8.76
CA ASN A 27 -15.62 32.93 8.50
C ASN A 27 -14.86 32.15 7.43
N VAL A 28 -14.38 32.83 6.38
CA VAL A 28 -13.54 32.21 5.34
C VAL A 28 -12.21 31.71 5.94
N LEU A 29 -11.58 32.51 6.80
CA LEU A 29 -10.34 32.11 7.49
C LEU A 29 -10.56 30.85 8.36
N ILE A 30 -11.63 30.82 9.16
CA ILE A 30 -11.96 29.67 10.00
C ILE A 30 -12.29 28.43 9.16
N PHE A 31 -13.05 28.59 8.07
CA PHE A 31 -13.33 27.49 7.16
C PHE A 31 -12.06 26.92 6.55
N PHE A 32 -11.11 27.78 6.16
CA PHE A 32 -9.81 27.36 5.64
C PHE A 32 -8.96 26.67 6.70
N LEU A 33 -8.95 27.18 7.94
CA LEU A 33 -8.26 26.57 9.08
C LEU A 33 -8.83 25.20 9.46
N ILE A 34 -10.13 24.97 9.26
CA ILE A 34 -10.78 23.67 9.47
C ILE A 34 -10.52 22.72 8.30
N LEU A 35 -10.52 23.23 7.06
CA LEU A 35 -10.24 22.43 5.87
C LEU A 35 -8.78 21.99 5.79
N LEU A 36 -7.84 22.76 6.33
CA LEU A 36 -6.42 22.44 6.33
C LEU A 36 -6.10 21.07 6.96
N PRO A 37 -6.48 20.76 8.22
CA PRO A 37 -6.21 19.47 8.83
C PRO A 37 -6.97 18.32 8.14
N VAL A 38 -8.18 18.58 7.65
CA VAL A 38 -8.96 17.58 6.89
C VAL A 38 -8.26 17.24 5.56
N GLY A 39 -7.74 18.25 4.86
CA GLY A 39 -6.95 18.07 3.64
C GLY A 39 -5.65 17.33 3.90
N MET A 40 -4.93 17.67 4.99
CA MET A 40 -3.71 16.96 5.38
C MET A 40 -3.98 15.48 5.72
N ALA A 41 -5.07 15.17 6.40
CA ALA A 41 -5.47 13.79 6.68
C ALA A 41 -5.77 12.98 5.40
N GLY A 42 -6.42 13.63 4.42
CA GLY A 42 -6.65 13.05 3.10
C GLY A 42 -5.33 12.79 2.34
N MET A 43 -4.40 13.75 2.37
CA MET A 43 -3.09 13.60 1.74
C MET A 43 -2.29 12.44 2.34
N TYR A 44 -2.28 12.29 3.67
CA TYR A 44 -1.56 11.21 4.34
C TYR A 44 -2.06 9.82 3.89
N SER A 45 -3.36 9.67 3.68
CA SER A 45 -3.94 8.42 3.16
C SER A 45 -3.49 8.11 1.73
N SER A 46 -3.27 9.13 0.91
CA SER A 46 -2.75 8.97 -0.46
C SER A 46 -1.27 8.62 -0.47
N VAL A 47 -0.46 9.18 0.44
CA VAL A 47 0.97 8.86 0.55
C VAL A 47 1.20 7.36 0.73
N TYR A 48 0.38 6.70 1.55
CA TYR A 48 0.43 5.24 1.72
C TYR A 48 0.32 4.46 0.40
N ASN A 49 -0.54 4.92 -0.53
CA ASN A 49 -0.71 4.26 -1.83
C ASN A 49 0.52 4.47 -2.74
N PHE A 50 1.26 5.57 -2.56
CA PHE A 50 2.46 5.86 -3.35
C PHE A 50 3.73 5.27 -2.73
N GLU A 51 3.78 5.09 -1.41
CA GLU A 51 4.87 4.41 -0.71
C GLU A 51 4.81 2.88 -0.86
N ALA A 52 3.65 2.32 -1.22
CA ALA A 52 3.50 0.93 -1.66
C ALA A 52 4.07 0.71 -3.08
N ILE A 53 5.21 1.32 -3.38
CA ILE A 53 5.95 1.11 -4.62
C ILE A 53 6.43 -0.34 -4.70
N ASP A 54 6.51 -0.85 -5.93
CA ASP A 54 7.01 -2.20 -6.21
C ASP A 54 8.48 -2.31 -5.78
N ILE A 55 8.71 -3.01 -4.68
CA ILE A 55 10.05 -3.32 -4.19
C ILE A 55 10.63 -4.51 -4.95
N ASP A 56 11.95 -4.65 -4.91
CA ASP A 56 12.59 -5.84 -5.44
C ASP A 56 12.47 -6.99 -4.43
N TYR A 57 11.72 -8.00 -4.83
CA TYR A 57 11.57 -9.26 -4.14
C TYR A 57 11.86 -10.39 -5.11
N ARG A 58 12.33 -11.49 -4.55
CA ARG A 58 12.62 -12.74 -5.27
C ARG A 58 11.95 -13.89 -4.55
N CYS A 59 11.79 -15.01 -5.24
CA CYS A 59 11.30 -16.22 -4.60
C CYS A 59 12.32 -16.80 -3.63
N ALA A 60 11.84 -17.27 -2.48
CA ALA A 60 12.67 -18.03 -1.56
C ALA A 60 12.92 -19.42 -2.13
N VAL A 61 14.19 -19.82 -2.13
CA VAL A 61 14.61 -21.15 -2.59
C VAL A 61 15.27 -21.83 -1.40
N PRO A 62 14.51 -22.55 -0.55
CA PRO A 62 15.06 -23.13 0.68
C PRO A 62 16.14 -24.19 0.41
N GLU A 63 16.16 -24.75 -0.82
CA GLU A 63 17.16 -25.74 -1.24
C GLU A 63 18.55 -25.12 -1.49
N CYS A 64 18.62 -23.81 -1.66
CA CYS A 64 19.85 -23.05 -1.89
C CYS A 64 20.01 -22.06 -0.76
N GLN A 65 21.22 -22.01 -0.18
CA GLN A 65 21.57 -20.88 0.68
C GLN A 65 21.53 -19.59 -0.15
N GLU A 66 21.48 -18.42 0.48
CA GLU A 66 21.35 -17.10 -0.18
C GLU A 66 22.62 -16.68 -0.96
N ASP A 67 23.14 -17.59 -1.78
CA ASP A 67 24.28 -17.41 -2.64
C ASP A 67 23.82 -16.78 -3.97
N PRO A 68 24.33 -15.60 -4.35
CA PRO A 68 23.90 -14.89 -5.55
C PRO A 68 24.24 -15.65 -6.85
N SER A 69 25.19 -16.58 -6.81
CA SER A 69 25.54 -17.46 -7.93
C SER A 69 24.43 -18.43 -8.31
N THR A 70 23.51 -18.72 -7.39
CA THR A 70 22.43 -19.69 -7.58
C THR A 70 21.23 -19.11 -8.33
N LEU A 71 21.12 -17.77 -8.37
CA LEU A 71 19.99 -17.07 -8.97
C LEU A 71 19.84 -17.34 -10.48
N ASN A 72 20.96 -17.54 -11.18
CA ASN A 72 20.97 -17.77 -12.63
C ASN A 72 20.23 -19.05 -13.07
N PHE A 73 20.18 -20.07 -12.20
CA PHE A 73 19.54 -21.35 -12.51
C PHE A 73 18.30 -21.65 -11.65
N THR A 74 18.01 -20.82 -10.66
CA THR A 74 16.83 -20.97 -9.79
C THR A 74 15.68 -20.04 -10.18
N ILE A 75 15.98 -18.88 -10.77
CA ILE A 75 14.97 -17.88 -11.14
C ILE A 75 15.10 -17.54 -12.63
N PRO A 76 13.99 -17.56 -13.40
CA PRO A 76 14.00 -17.12 -14.79
C PRO A 76 14.30 -15.63 -14.90
N GLN A 77 15.15 -15.26 -15.86
CA GLN A 77 15.42 -13.87 -16.21
C GLN A 77 14.52 -13.44 -17.37
N GLY A 78 13.93 -12.25 -17.25
CA GLY A 78 13.23 -11.59 -18.33
C GLY A 78 14.18 -11.12 -19.43
N LEU A 79 13.62 -10.65 -20.55
CA LEU A 79 14.39 -10.12 -21.68
C LEU A 79 15.24 -8.89 -21.31
N ASP A 80 14.84 -8.16 -20.27
CA ASP A 80 15.50 -6.96 -19.78
C ASP A 80 16.65 -7.25 -18.78
N GLY A 81 16.97 -8.53 -18.55
CA GLY A 81 17.99 -8.96 -17.59
C GLY A 81 17.55 -8.90 -16.13
N THR A 82 16.27 -8.59 -15.88
CA THR A 82 15.65 -8.59 -14.56
C THR A 82 15.19 -10.00 -14.17
N PHE A 83 15.38 -10.38 -12.91
CA PHE A 83 14.86 -11.64 -12.39
C PHE A 83 13.34 -11.59 -12.25
N ALA A 84 12.65 -12.68 -12.59
CA ALA A 84 11.21 -12.78 -12.38
C ALA A 84 10.89 -12.78 -10.88
N LYS A 85 9.89 -11.96 -10.48
CA LYS A 85 9.53 -11.77 -9.07
C LYS A 85 8.63 -12.87 -8.50
N CYS A 86 7.75 -13.46 -9.33
CA CYS A 86 6.69 -14.38 -8.88
C CYS A 86 6.90 -15.84 -9.29
N THR A 87 7.94 -16.14 -10.07
CA THR A 87 8.16 -17.48 -10.63
C THR A 87 9.57 -17.96 -10.38
N ARG A 88 9.73 -19.25 -10.10
CA ARG A 88 11.01 -19.95 -9.95
C ARG A 88 11.04 -21.20 -10.82
N TYR A 89 12.21 -21.77 -11.08
CA TYR A 89 12.31 -23.06 -11.76
C TYR A 89 11.93 -24.22 -10.82
N ALA A 90 11.29 -25.24 -11.38
CA ALA A 90 10.88 -26.42 -10.62
C ALA A 90 12.10 -27.26 -10.17
N SER A 91 12.05 -27.81 -8.96
CA SER A 91 13.09 -28.75 -8.46
C SER A 91 12.79 -30.16 -8.98
N VAL A 92 13.77 -30.80 -9.63
CA VAL A 92 13.62 -32.09 -10.33
C VAL A 92 13.89 -33.30 -9.42
N ASN A 93 14.51 -33.10 -8.26
CA ASN A 93 14.84 -34.19 -7.33
C ASN A 93 14.61 -33.77 -5.87
N THR A 94 13.36 -33.84 -5.43
CA THR A 94 12.88 -33.49 -4.08
C THR A 94 13.30 -34.51 -3.02
N THR A 95 14.59 -34.85 -2.91
CA THR A 95 15.13 -35.57 -1.75
C THR A 95 15.77 -34.58 -0.80
N ASN A 96 14.97 -34.07 0.13
CA ASN A 96 15.38 -33.29 1.31
C ASN A 96 16.21 -32.02 1.04
N GLY A 97 15.85 -31.18 0.07
CA GLY A 97 16.11 -29.73 0.18
C GLY A 97 17.56 -29.29 0.40
N THR A 98 18.55 -30.11 0.04
CA THR A 98 19.95 -29.94 0.47
C THR A 98 20.92 -29.83 -0.69
N PHE A 99 20.45 -30.01 -1.93
CA PHE A 99 21.30 -30.02 -3.11
C PHE A 99 21.00 -28.80 -3.98
N CYS A 100 21.81 -27.75 -3.80
CA CYS A 100 21.78 -26.58 -4.66
C CYS A 100 22.74 -26.77 -5.84
N GLY A 101 22.21 -27.09 -7.01
CA GLY A 101 23.00 -27.18 -8.23
C GLY A 101 22.13 -27.10 -9.48
N PRO A 102 22.68 -26.62 -10.61
CA PRO A 102 21.91 -26.40 -11.84
C PRO A 102 21.22 -27.67 -12.36
N GLN A 103 21.78 -28.85 -12.08
CA GLN A 103 21.22 -30.15 -12.46
C GLN A 103 19.94 -30.54 -11.68
N HIS A 104 19.62 -29.81 -10.60
CA HIS A 104 18.44 -30.08 -9.77
C HIS A 104 17.26 -29.17 -10.12
N PHE A 105 17.41 -28.25 -11.08
CA PHE A 105 16.35 -27.33 -11.50
C PHE A 105 15.99 -27.54 -12.97
N ASP A 106 14.69 -27.58 -13.26
CA ASP A 106 14.18 -27.62 -14.63
C ASP A 106 14.02 -26.19 -15.17
N LEU A 107 14.95 -25.79 -16.04
CA LEU A 107 14.95 -24.49 -16.71
C LEU A 107 13.82 -24.32 -17.73
N THR A 108 13.05 -25.37 -18.01
CA THR A 108 11.96 -25.32 -19.01
C THR A 108 10.59 -25.10 -18.40
N SER A 109 10.41 -25.35 -17.11
CA SER A 109 9.13 -25.25 -16.41
C SER A 109 9.18 -24.24 -15.26
N PRO A 110 8.74 -22.98 -15.46
CA PRO A 110 8.56 -22.05 -14.36
C PRO A 110 7.33 -22.43 -13.52
N VAL A 111 7.47 -22.37 -12.21
CA VAL A 111 6.42 -22.61 -11.20
C VAL A 111 6.24 -21.38 -10.32
N GLU A 112 5.06 -21.24 -9.72
CA GLU A 112 4.76 -20.18 -8.76
C GLU A 112 5.53 -20.38 -7.45
N CYS A 113 5.75 -19.29 -6.72
CA CYS A 113 6.58 -19.28 -5.52
C CYS A 113 5.75 -19.39 -4.25
N ASP A 114 6.18 -20.28 -3.36
CA ASP A 114 5.52 -20.54 -2.07
C ASP A 114 5.85 -19.47 -1.00
N SER A 115 7.05 -18.90 -1.08
CA SER A 115 7.55 -17.87 -0.16
C SER A 115 8.49 -16.90 -0.88
N TYR A 116 8.65 -15.70 -0.30
CA TYR A 116 9.35 -14.58 -0.90
C TYR A 116 10.46 -14.05 0.01
N VAL A 117 11.55 -13.58 -0.60
CA VAL A 117 12.65 -12.88 0.05
C VAL A 117 12.68 -11.45 -0.49
N TYR A 118 12.46 -10.48 0.40
CA TYR A 118 12.52 -9.07 0.09
C TYR A 118 13.98 -8.58 0.15
N MET A 119 14.43 -7.83 -0.85
CA MET A 119 15.79 -7.27 -0.85
C MET A 119 15.92 -6.03 0.04
N GLU A 120 14.81 -5.32 0.28
CA GLU A 120 14.75 -4.14 1.13
C GLU A 120 14.06 -4.48 2.46
N GLU A 121 14.78 -4.32 3.58
CA GLU A 121 14.25 -4.65 4.92
C GLU A 121 13.14 -3.69 5.36
N HIS A 122 13.25 -2.41 5.00
CA HIS A 122 12.30 -1.35 5.39
C HIS A 122 11.34 -1.04 4.25
N SER A 123 10.31 -1.86 4.10
CA SER A 123 9.22 -1.60 3.16
C SER A 123 7.87 -1.99 3.73
N ILE A 124 6.83 -1.25 3.33
CA ILE A 124 5.44 -1.49 3.75
C ILE A 124 5.00 -2.92 3.36
N VAL A 125 5.45 -3.40 2.21
CA VAL A 125 5.11 -4.75 1.74
C VAL A 125 5.74 -5.82 2.63
N ASN A 126 7.00 -5.66 3.01
CA ASN A 126 7.70 -6.61 3.90
C ASN A 126 7.08 -6.63 5.30
N GLU A 127 6.80 -5.46 5.90
CA GLU A 127 6.20 -5.39 7.24
C GLU A 127 4.77 -5.94 7.29
N VAL A 128 4.00 -5.80 6.21
CA VAL A 128 2.67 -6.41 6.12
C VAL A 128 2.80 -7.92 5.99
N HIS A 129 3.70 -8.44 5.14
CA HIS A 129 3.89 -9.88 5.01
C HIS A 129 4.32 -10.54 6.33
N THR A 130 5.36 -10.00 7.00
CA THR A 130 5.86 -10.56 8.27
C THR A 130 4.92 -10.43 9.46
N LYS A 131 3.93 -9.52 9.42
CA LYS A 131 3.00 -9.30 10.53
C LYS A 131 1.72 -10.15 10.44
N PHE A 132 1.45 -10.74 9.28
CA PHE A 132 0.26 -11.57 9.02
C PHE A 132 0.55 -13.08 8.95
N GLU A 133 1.80 -13.49 9.15
CA GLU A 133 2.24 -14.88 9.36
C GLU A 133 2.37 -15.22 10.86
#